data_AF-A0A2S2PZS4-F1
#
_entry.id   AF-A0A2S2PZS4-F1
#
_cell.length_a   1.000
_cell.length_b   1.000
_cell.length_c   1.000
_cell.angle_alpha   90.00
_cell.angle_beta   90.00
_cell.angle_gamma   90.00
#
_symmetry.space_group_name_H-M   'P 1'
#
loop_
_entity.id
_entity.type
_entity.pdbx_description
1 polymer ?
#
loop_
_entity_poly.entity_id
_entity_poly.type
_entity_poly.pdbx_seq_one_letter_code
_entity_poly.pdbx_strand_id
1 'polypeptide(L)'
;KKMVEADPQHYNSIAVTTTYNLARIFEAQCQFQRAETLYKDILKEHPNYIDCILIILVHMLLNCFNTILYIHLGYLRLGCMARDRNQIYEASDWFKEALRIDNEHPDAWSLLGNLHLAKMEWGPGQKKFERVLKVFYEM
;
A
#
# COMPACT_ATOMS: atom_id res chain seq x y z
N LYS A 1 15.34 6.17 55.48
CA LYS A 1 14.69 6.19 54.15
C LYS A 1 15.14 4.92 53.42
N LYS A 2 14.39 3.81 53.55
CA LYS A 2 14.68 2.60 52.75
C LYS A 2 14.34 2.96 51.31
N MET A 3 15.33 2.95 50.42
CA MET A 3 15.07 2.96 48.99
C MET A 3 14.31 1.67 48.71
N VAL A 4 13.02 1.82 48.40
CA VAL A 4 12.18 0.71 47.94
C VAL A 4 12.86 0.24 46.66
N GLU A 5 13.39 -0.99 46.70
CA GLU A 5 13.91 -1.67 45.54
C GLU A 5 12.80 -1.66 44.50
N ALA A 6 13.02 -0.81 43.50
CA ALA A 6 12.17 -0.61 42.37
C ALA A 6 11.96 -1.95 41.67
N ASP A 7 10.76 -2.51 41.77
CA ASP A 7 10.41 -3.75 41.11
C ASP A 7 10.73 -3.62 39.60
N PRO A 8 11.69 -4.39 39.06
CA PRO A 8 12.15 -4.23 37.67
C PRO A 8 11.00 -4.32 36.66
N GLN A 9 9.95 -5.06 37.02
CA GLN A 9 8.76 -5.25 36.21
C GLN A 9 7.89 -3.99 36.10
N HIS A 10 7.90 -3.13 37.13
CA HIS A 10 7.22 -1.83 37.13
C HIS A 10 7.94 -0.79 36.27
N TYR A 11 9.27 -0.79 36.27
CA TYR A 11 10.04 0.11 35.41
C TYR A 11 9.98 -0.32 33.94
N ASN A 12 9.98 -1.64 33.67
CA ASN A 12 9.80 -2.16 32.32
C ASN A 12 8.43 -1.81 31.73
N SER A 13 7.34 -1.88 32.51
CA SER A 13 6.02 -1.51 32.00
C SER A 13 5.92 -0.02 31.66
N ILE A 14 6.51 0.85 32.50
CA ILE A 14 6.59 2.29 32.22
C ILE A 14 7.43 2.56 30.96
N ALA A 15 8.55 1.85 30.79
CA ALA A 15 9.40 1.99 29.61
C ALA A 15 8.66 1.59 28.33
N VAL A 16 7.92 0.47 28.34
CA VAL A 16 7.11 0.02 27.20
C VAL A 16 6.05 1.04 26.82
N THR A 17 5.27 1.54 27.79
CA THR A 17 4.23 2.55 27.53
C THR A 17 4.83 3.86 27.02
N THR A 18 6.00 4.26 27.53
CA THR A 18 6.69 5.48 27.10
C THR A 18 7.20 5.35 25.66
N THR A 19 7.82 4.22 25.33
CA THR A 19 8.30 3.90 23.97
C THR A 19 7.13 3.82 22.98
N TYR A 20 6.00 3.24 23.40
CA TYR A 20 4.78 3.17 22.60
C TYR A 20 4.22 4.57 22.30
N ASN A 21 4.14 5.44 23.31
CA ASN A 21 3.67 6.82 23.13
C ASN A 21 4.60 7.62 22.23
N LEU A 22 5.92 7.40 22.32
CA LEU A 22 6.90 8.00 21.42
C LEU A 22 6.70 7.54 19.97
N ALA A 23 6.45 6.24 19.74
CA ALA A 23 6.15 5.72 18.42
C ALA A 23 4.89 6.36 17.82
N ARG A 24 3.83 6.56 18.63
CA ARG A 24 2.62 7.27 18.19
C ARG A 24 2.87 8.73 17.77
N ILE A 25 3.81 9.41 18.43
CA ILE A 25 4.21 10.77 18.02
C ILE A 25 4.90 10.72 16.66
N PHE A 26 5.77 9.75 16.41
CA PHE A 26 6.40 9.58 15.10
C PHE A 26 5.38 9.23 14.01
N GLU A 27 4.33 8.47 14.32
CA GLU A 27 3.21 8.24 13.39
C GLU A 27 2.48 9.54 13.06
N ALA A 28 2.16 10.36 14.07
CA ALA A 28 1.52 11.67 13.86
C ALA A 28 2.38 12.63 13.03
N GLN A 29 3.71 12.43 13.01
CA GLN A 29 4.67 13.18 12.21
C GLN A 29 5.00 12.55 10.84
N CYS A 30 4.31 11.46 10.47
CA CYS A 30 4.58 10.68 9.25
C CYS A 30 6.01 10.09 9.16
N GLN A 31 6.71 9.93 10.30
CA GLN A 31 8.04 9.32 10.36
C GLN A 31 7.92 7.80 10.58
N PHE A 32 7.37 7.13 9.58
CA PHE A 32 6.91 5.75 9.66
C PHE A 32 8.02 4.72 9.98
N GLN A 33 9.20 4.84 9.35
CA GLN A 33 10.35 3.96 9.65
C GLN A 33 10.79 4.02 11.13
N ARG A 34 10.72 5.20 11.75
CA ARG A 34 11.10 5.37 13.16
C ARG A 34 10.07 4.77 14.09
N ALA A 35 8.78 5.00 13.83
CA ALA A 35 7.69 4.38 14.58
C ALA A 35 7.78 2.84 14.50
N GLU A 36 8.00 2.29 13.31
CA GLU A 36 8.11 0.85 13.07
C GLU A 36 9.25 0.20 13.89
N THR A 37 10.40 0.86 13.97
CA THR A 37 11.56 0.37 14.72
C THR A 37 11.22 0.27 16.22
N LEU A 38 10.63 1.31 16.78
CA LEU A 38 10.24 1.36 18.20
C LEU A 38 9.19 0.30 18.53
N TYR A 39 8.22 0.09 17.65
CA TYR A 39 7.21 -0.95 17.82
C TYR A 39 7.81 -2.36 17.76
N LYS A 40 8.75 -2.61 16.83
CA LYS A 40 9.49 -3.88 16.75
C LYS A 40 10.31 -4.15 18.01
N ASP A 41 10.92 -3.13 18.59
CA ASP A 41 11.69 -3.27 19.82
C ASP A 41 10.79 -3.63 21.03
N ILE A 42 9.59 -3.02 21.13
CA ILE A 42 8.58 -3.41 22.12
C ILE A 42 8.18 -4.89 21.95
N LEU A 43 7.98 -5.36 20.72
CA LEU A 43 7.59 -6.75 20.47
C LEU A 43 8.70 -7.77 20.77
N LYS A 44 9.97 -7.39 20.61
CA LYS A 44 11.10 -8.26 20.97
C LYS A 44 11.12 -8.54 22.49
N GLU A 45 10.84 -7.51 23.29
CA GLU A 45 10.83 -7.64 24.75
C GLU A 45 9.50 -8.21 25.27
N HIS A 46 8.39 -7.87 24.62
CA HIS A 46 7.04 -8.23 25.03
C HIS A 46 6.21 -8.75 23.84
N PRO A 47 6.40 -10.02 23.43
CA PRO A 47 5.74 -10.59 22.25
C PRO A 47 4.21 -10.67 22.36
N ASN A 48 3.63 -10.54 23.55
CA ASN A 48 2.18 -10.58 23.79
C ASN A 48 1.53 -9.19 23.94
N TYR A 49 2.21 -8.09 23.63
CA TYR A 49 1.64 -6.75 23.75
C TYR A 49 0.70 -6.44 22.57
N ILE A 50 -0.58 -6.79 22.74
CA ILE A 50 -1.63 -6.79 21.72
C ILE A 50 -1.77 -5.43 21.02
N ASP A 51 -1.67 -4.32 21.76
CA ASP A 51 -1.86 -2.97 21.21
C ASP A 51 -0.79 -2.62 20.15
N CYS A 52 0.47 -3.01 20.39
CA CYS A 52 1.56 -2.77 19.43
C CYS A 52 1.41 -3.66 18.19
N ILE A 53 0.98 -4.92 18.36
CA ILE A 53 0.72 -5.85 17.24
C ILE A 53 -0.36 -5.28 16.32
N LEU A 54 -1.47 -4.80 16.88
CA LEU A 54 -2.58 -4.25 16.12
C LEU A 54 -2.14 -3.03 15.29
N ILE A 55 -1.38 -2.12 15.90
CA ILE A 55 -0.94 -0.89 15.24
C ILE A 55 0.10 -1.14 14.15
N ILE A 56 1.10 -2.00 14.38
CA ILE A 56 2.04 -2.37 13.31
C ILE A 56 1.30 -3.03 12.15
N LEU A 57 0.32 -3.89 12.41
CA LEU A 57 -0.45 -4.54 11.35
C LEU A 57 -1.25 -3.51 10.54
N VAL A 58 -1.97 -2.59 11.19
CA VAL A 58 -2.73 -1.53 10.51
C VAL A 58 -1.80 -0.61 9.72
N HIS A 59 -0.65 -0.26 10.27
CA HIS A 59 0.35 0.59 9.60
C HIS A 59 0.99 -0.13 8.41
N MET A 60 1.43 -1.39 8.56
CA MET A 60 1.95 -2.19 7.46
C MET A 60 0.89 -2.33 6.36
N LEU A 61 -0.37 -2.57 6.71
CA LEU A 61 -1.45 -2.59 5.74
C LEU A 61 -1.56 -1.24 5.03
N LEU A 62 -1.68 -0.12 5.75
CA LEU A 62 -1.81 1.22 5.17
C LEU A 62 -0.62 1.60 4.27
N ASN A 63 0.61 1.30 4.70
CA ASN A 63 1.82 1.59 3.94
C ASN A 63 1.96 0.67 2.72
N CYS A 64 1.62 -0.61 2.86
CA CYS A 64 1.51 -1.52 1.72
C CYS A 64 0.46 -1.00 0.74
N PHE A 65 -0.75 -0.63 1.18
CA PHE A 65 -1.79 -0.07 0.33
C PHE A 65 -1.33 1.21 -0.37
N ASN A 66 -0.70 2.14 0.35
CA ASN A 66 -0.18 3.38 -0.25
C ASN A 66 0.93 3.06 -1.26
N THR A 67 1.89 2.20 -0.93
CA THR A 67 2.99 1.82 -1.83
C THR A 67 2.46 1.11 -3.07
N ILE A 68 1.53 0.17 -2.90
CA ILE A 68 0.82 -0.53 -3.98
C ILE A 68 0.07 0.48 -4.87
N LEU A 69 -0.63 1.44 -4.29
CA LEU A 69 -1.36 2.49 -5.01
C LEU A 69 -0.41 3.40 -5.81
N TYR A 70 0.73 3.81 -5.22
CA TYR A 70 1.73 4.63 -5.91
C TYR A 70 2.42 3.88 -7.05
N ILE A 71 2.76 2.60 -6.85
CA ILE A 71 3.37 1.77 -7.89
C ILE A 71 2.37 1.57 -9.04
N HIS A 72 1.11 1.24 -8.73
CA HIS A 72 0.04 1.10 -9.71
C HIS A 72 -0.17 2.40 -10.52
N LEU A 73 -0.30 3.55 -9.84
CA LEU A 73 -0.45 4.85 -10.50
C LEU A 73 0.78 5.22 -11.36
N GLY A 74 1.97 4.81 -10.92
CA GLY A 74 3.22 4.96 -11.67
C GLY A 74 3.17 4.22 -13.02
N TYR A 75 2.76 2.95 -13.03
CA TYR A 75 2.63 2.18 -14.26
C TYR A 75 1.59 2.76 -15.23
N LEU A 76 0.44 3.22 -14.72
CA LEU A 76 -0.56 3.88 -15.57
C LEU A 76 -0.02 5.16 -16.22
N ARG A 77 0.74 5.97 -15.47
CA ARG A 77 1.36 7.19 -16.02
C ARG A 77 2.41 6.86 -17.08
N LEU A 78 3.27 5.87 -16.84
CA LEU A 78 4.26 5.43 -17.81
C LEU A 78 3.60 4.92 -19.10
N GLY A 79 2.52 4.13 -18.97
CA GLY A 79 1.75 3.67 -20.13
C GLY A 79 1.13 4.81 -20.94
N CYS A 80 0.56 5.83 -20.27
CA CYS A 80 0.05 7.02 -20.95
C CYS A 80 1.17 7.81 -21.66
N MET A 81 2.34 7.98 -21.03
CA MET A 81 3.48 8.64 -21.67
C MET A 81 3.99 7.89 -22.90
N ALA A 82 4.07 6.56 -22.83
CA ALA A 82 4.46 5.72 -23.97
C ALA A 82 3.43 5.79 -25.10
N ARG A 83 2.12 5.81 -24.78
CA ARG A 83 1.05 6.02 -25.75
C ARG A 83 1.19 7.36 -26.46
N ASP A 84 1.45 8.43 -25.71
CA ASP A 84 1.59 9.79 -26.27
C ASP A 84 2.83 9.92 -27.17
N ARG A 85 3.84 9.04 -26.98
CA ARG A 85 5.00 8.86 -27.89
C ARG A 85 4.71 7.91 -29.06
N ASN A 86 3.47 7.47 -29.23
CA ASN A 86 3.04 6.50 -30.23
C ASN A 86 3.68 5.10 -30.07
N GLN A 87 4.22 4.77 -28.89
CA GLN A 87 4.80 3.47 -28.54
C GLN A 87 3.73 2.54 -27.96
N ILE A 88 2.79 2.10 -28.81
CA ILE A 88 1.57 1.38 -28.40
C ILE A 88 1.87 0.04 -27.71
N TYR A 89 2.90 -0.69 -28.15
CA TYR A 89 3.30 -1.96 -27.55
C TYR A 89 3.85 -1.77 -26.13
N GLU A 90 4.74 -0.79 -25.96
CA GLU A 90 5.31 -0.45 -24.64
C GLU A 90 4.23 0.05 -23.68
N ALA A 91 3.29 0.88 -24.16
CA ALA A 91 2.13 1.29 -23.38
C ALA A 91 1.29 0.10 -22.89
N SER A 92 1.11 -0.91 -23.75
CA SER A 92 0.38 -2.13 -23.40
C SER A 92 1.07 -2.90 -22.28
N ASP A 93 2.39 -3.01 -22.31
CA ASP A 93 3.14 -3.75 -21.30
C ASP A 93 3.09 -3.03 -19.95
N TRP A 94 3.19 -1.70 -19.92
CA TRP A 94 3.01 -0.93 -18.68
C TRP A 94 1.61 -1.09 -18.07
N PHE A 95 0.56 -1.10 -18.88
CA PHE A 95 -0.79 -1.35 -18.36
C PHE A 95 -0.98 -2.79 -17.87
N LYS A 96 -0.30 -3.78 -18.46
CA LYS A 96 -0.30 -5.16 -17.93
C LYS A 96 0.44 -5.26 -16.60
N GLU A 97 1.52 -4.51 -16.40
CA GLU A 97 2.20 -4.46 -15.09
C GLU A 97 1.29 -3.84 -14.01
N ALA A 98 0.50 -2.81 -14.35
CA ALA A 98 -0.53 -2.29 -13.46
C ALA A 98 -1.58 -3.37 -13.09
N LEU A 99 -2.02 -4.16 -14.08
CA LEU A 99 -2.98 -5.25 -13.89
C LEU A 99 -2.42 -6.45 -13.10
N ARG A 100 -1.09 -6.63 -13.03
CA ARG A 100 -0.50 -7.65 -12.13
C ARG A 100 -0.67 -7.29 -10.66
N ILE A 101 -0.81 -6.01 -10.36
CA ILE A 101 -1.04 -5.51 -9.01
C ILE A 101 -2.53 -5.53 -8.70
N ASP A 102 -3.34 -4.92 -9.55
CA ASP A 102 -4.80 -4.88 -9.45
C ASP A 102 -5.41 -5.36 -10.77
N ASN A 103 -5.77 -6.65 -10.81
CA ASN A 103 -6.29 -7.29 -12.01
C ASN A 103 -7.70 -6.81 -12.41
N GLU A 104 -8.42 -6.17 -11.49
CA GLU A 104 -9.77 -5.66 -11.76
C GLU A 104 -9.80 -4.14 -11.89
N HIS A 105 -8.63 -3.50 -11.97
CA HIS A 105 -8.54 -2.06 -12.03
C HIS A 105 -9.24 -1.49 -13.27
N PRO A 106 -10.31 -0.67 -13.11
CA PRO A 106 -11.12 -0.21 -14.22
C PRO A 106 -10.37 0.72 -15.16
N ASP A 107 -9.50 1.59 -14.64
CA ASP A 107 -8.74 2.54 -15.47
C ASP A 107 -7.71 1.81 -16.34
N ALA A 108 -7.05 0.77 -15.81
CA ALA A 108 -6.05 0.00 -16.52
C ALA A 108 -6.68 -0.74 -17.72
N TRP A 109 -7.82 -1.40 -17.51
CA TRP A 109 -8.56 -2.06 -18.58
C TRP A 109 -9.13 -1.07 -19.59
N SER A 110 -9.61 0.09 -19.15
CA SER A 110 -10.11 1.16 -20.03
C SER A 110 -8.99 1.73 -20.92
N LEU A 111 -7.81 1.97 -20.34
CA LEU A 111 -6.65 2.45 -21.07
C LEU A 111 -6.13 1.40 -22.08
N LEU A 112 -6.13 0.11 -21.70
CA LEU A 112 -5.80 -0.98 -22.62
C LEU A 112 -6.83 -1.09 -23.76
N GLY A 113 -8.11 -0.90 -23.47
CA GLY A 113 -9.18 -0.80 -24.48
C GLY A 113 -8.97 0.37 -25.44
N ASN A 114 -8.57 1.54 -24.93
CA ASN A 114 -8.26 2.71 -25.74
C ASN A 114 -7.06 2.46 -26.68
N LEU A 115 -6.06 1.68 -26.27
CA LEU A 115 -4.96 1.28 -27.16
C LEU A 115 -5.47 0.41 -28.33
N HIS A 116 -6.37 -0.53 -28.07
CA HIS A 116 -6.99 -1.31 -29.12
C HIS A 116 -7.83 -0.45 -30.07
N LEU A 117 -8.55 0.55 -29.57
CA LEU A 117 -9.26 1.53 -30.41
C LEU A 117 -8.29 2.33 -31.29
N ALA A 118 -7.16 2.78 -30.75
CA ALA A 118 -6.14 3.48 -31.53
C ALA A 118 -5.56 2.62 -32.66
N LYS A 119 -5.53 1.29 -32.49
CA LYS A 119 -5.14 0.31 -33.52
C LYS A 119 -6.28 -0.14 -34.44
N MET A 120 -7.51 0.36 -34.26
CA MET A 120 -8.72 -0.09 -34.95
C MET A 120 -9.08 -1.57 -34.69
N GLU A 121 -8.65 -2.11 -33.55
CA GLU A 121 -8.97 -3.47 -33.09
C GLU A 121 -10.27 -3.46 -32.27
N TRP A 122 -11.40 -3.32 -32.96
CA TRP A 122 -12.71 -3.11 -32.33
C TRP A 122 -13.15 -4.25 -31.40
N GLY A 123 -12.98 -5.50 -31.84
CA GLY A 123 -13.39 -6.68 -31.06
C GLY A 123 -12.64 -6.82 -29.72
N PRO A 124 -11.30 -6.81 -29.70
CA PRO A 124 -10.53 -6.83 -28.46
C PRO A 124 -10.81 -5.64 -27.55
N GLY A 125 -10.92 -4.43 -28.10
CA GLY A 125 -11.24 -3.22 -27.34
C GLY A 125 -12.60 -3.30 -26.65
N GLN A 126 -13.63 -3.70 -27.40
CA GLN A 126 -15.00 -3.90 -26.88
C GLN A 126 -15.01 -4.83 -25.66
N LYS A 127 -14.36 -6.01 -25.76
CA LYS A 127 -14.29 -6.96 -24.65
C LYS A 127 -13.67 -6.38 -23.39
N LYS A 128 -12.78 -5.39 -23.50
CA LYS A 128 -12.11 -4.80 -22.33
C LYS A 128 -13.03 -3.80 -21.65
N PHE A 129 -13.74 -2.98 -22.42
CA PHE A 129 -14.75 -2.09 -21.88
C PHE A 129 -15.93 -2.86 -21.26
N GLU A 130 -16.41 -3.92 -21.90
CA GLU A 130 -17.44 -4.80 -21.33
C GLU A 130 -17.02 -5.37 -19.98
N ARG A 131 -15.75 -5.77 -19.84
CA ARG A 131 -15.21 -6.24 -18.56
C ARG A 131 -15.26 -5.14 -17.49
N VAL A 132 -14.87 -3.91 -17.82
CA VAL A 132 -14.93 -2.77 -16.89
C VAL A 132 -16.38 -2.51 -16.46
N LEU A 133 -17.30 -2.46 -17.40
CA LEU A 133 -18.72 -2.22 -17.12
C LEU A 133 -19.32 -3.34 -16.27
N LYS A 134 -18.92 -4.59 -16.51
CA LYS A 134 -19.37 -5.73 -15.70
C LYS A 134 -19.03 -5.54 -14.22
N VAL A 135 -17.83 -5.06 -13.90
CA VAL A 135 -17.42 -4.77 -12.52
C VAL A 135 -18.31 -3.69 -11.90
N PHE A 136 -18.69 -2.65 -12.64
CA PHE A 136 -19.51 -1.57 -12.09
C PHE A 136 -21.01 -1.88 -11.98
N TYR A 137 -21.56 -2.70 -12.86
CA TYR A 137 -23.00 -2.98 -12.91
C TYR A 137 -23.41 -4.30 -12.26
N GLU A 138 -22.46 -5.19 -11.93
CA GLU A 138 -22.73 -6.45 -11.22
C GLU A 138 -22.26 -6.45 -9.74
N MET A 139 -21.83 -5.30 -9.21
CA MET A 139 -21.53 -5.10 -7.78
C MET A 139 -22.76 -4.65 -6.98
#